data_AF-A0A2W1A992-F1
#
_entry.id   AF-A0A2W1A992-F1
#
_cell.length_a   1.000
_cell.length_b   1.000
_cell.length_c   1.000
_cell.angle_alpha   90.00
_cell.angle_beta   90.00
_cell.angle_gamma   90.00
#
_symmetry.space_group_name_H-M   'P 1'
#
loop_
_entity.id
_entity.type
_entity.pdbx_description
1 polymer ?
#
loop_
_entity_poly.entity_id
_entity_poly.type
_entity_poly.pdbx_seq_one_letter_code
_entity_poly.pdbx_strand_id
1 'polypeptide(L)'
;MSSLIDTNFDFYSDTPAGKDPDTFSPTLRRYHKLLWSKSLPNGFGFNLTDTTTKVYLHHKSELGEFFLSSDAIGHTYSRQKRMSDIVNQIPSHEMDAFFASCSTIGGYIVFPSNKIDNKMTINGSRGINHKVKDRFDLTLECIRRHYFNEGNPLSDTLQRYNEFFGLFQDFQGYVDFFLLQDLVKDDYLSIKFYLPFVSFDNPALPDNIQDYRLYKENMTDFVLARNQRILNFISGNLLS
;
A
#
# COMPACT_ATOMS: atom_id res chain seq x y z
N MET A 1 5.39 21.78 -3.17
CA MET A 1 5.14 20.33 -3.41
C MET A 1 3.86 20.06 -4.18
N SER A 2 2.75 20.80 -4.03
CA SER A 2 1.50 20.53 -4.78
C SER A 2 1.65 20.59 -6.31
N SER A 3 2.52 21.44 -6.86
CA SER A 3 2.81 21.47 -8.30
C SER A 3 3.67 20.29 -8.80
N LEU A 4 4.18 19.44 -7.90
CA LEU A 4 5.08 18.33 -8.23
C LEU A 4 4.40 16.96 -8.21
N ILE A 5 3.25 16.83 -7.54
CA ILE A 5 2.48 15.59 -7.42
C ILE A 5 1.03 15.85 -7.84
N ASP A 6 0.65 15.28 -8.97
CA ASP A 6 -0.74 15.18 -9.42
C ASP A 6 -1.33 13.86 -8.91
N THR A 7 -2.30 13.93 -8.00
CA THR A 7 -2.96 12.75 -7.41
C THR A 7 -3.89 12.03 -8.38
N ASN A 8 -4.20 12.64 -9.54
CA ASN A 8 -5.00 12.03 -10.60
C ASN A 8 -4.14 11.40 -11.71
N PHE A 9 -2.80 11.46 -11.59
CA PHE A 9 -1.89 10.89 -12.57
C PHE A 9 -2.05 9.36 -12.63
N ASP A 10 -2.34 8.84 -13.82
CA ASP A 10 -2.36 7.41 -14.10
C ASP A 10 -0.93 6.91 -14.36
N PHE A 11 -0.39 6.08 -13.46
CA PHE A 11 0.97 5.55 -13.63
C PHE A 11 1.13 4.56 -14.79
N TYR A 12 0.04 4.04 -15.36
CA TYR A 12 0.16 3.28 -16.59
C TYR A 12 0.43 4.18 -17.81
N SER A 13 0.15 5.48 -17.73
CA SER A 13 0.36 6.42 -18.85
C SER A 13 1.84 6.64 -19.20
N ASP A 14 2.75 6.52 -18.22
CA ASP A 14 4.21 6.60 -18.43
C ASP A 14 4.93 5.25 -18.29
N THR A 15 4.17 4.17 -18.08
CA THR A 15 4.69 2.80 -18.02
C THR A 15 4.69 2.17 -19.41
N PRO A 16 5.78 1.53 -19.86
CA PRO A 16 5.78 0.83 -21.14
C PRO A 16 4.68 -0.22 -21.23
N ALA A 17 4.06 -0.37 -22.40
CA ALA A 17 2.94 -1.27 -22.59
C ALA A 17 3.23 -2.71 -22.09
N GLY A 18 2.32 -3.26 -21.29
CA GLY A 18 2.44 -4.60 -20.70
C GLY A 18 3.44 -4.70 -19.55
N LYS A 19 4.02 -3.58 -19.08
CA LYS A 19 4.87 -3.54 -17.89
C LYS A 19 4.11 -3.11 -16.64
N ASP A 20 4.76 -3.33 -15.50
CA ASP A 20 4.23 -3.02 -14.18
C ASP A 20 4.72 -1.63 -13.72
N PRO A 21 3.83 -0.68 -13.38
CA PRO A 21 4.22 0.65 -12.90
C PRO A 21 5.08 0.59 -11.64
N ASP A 22 4.92 -0.41 -10.78
CA ASP A 22 5.74 -0.58 -9.57
C ASP A 22 7.24 -0.64 -9.88
N THR A 23 7.59 -1.13 -11.07
CA THR A 23 8.98 -1.23 -11.54
C THR A 23 9.34 -0.16 -12.56
N PHE A 24 8.41 0.22 -13.44
CA PHE A 24 8.73 0.93 -14.67
C PHE A 24 8.19 2.36 -14.76
N SER A 25 7.29 2.81 -13.87
CA SER A 25 6.81 4.20 -13.90
C SER A 25 7.86 5.14 -13.26
N PRO A 26 8.52 6.03 -14.03
CA PRO A 26 9.40 7.03 -13.45
C PRO A 26 8.64 8.03 -12.57
N THR A 27 7.37 8.34 -12.90
CA THR A 27 6.55 9.26 -12.13
C THR A 27 6.18 8.68 -10.77
N LEU A 28 5.77 7.40 -10.70
CA LEU A 28 5.49 6.73 -9.43
C LEU A 28 6.71 6.74 -8.49
N ARG A 29 7.89 6.40 -9.03
CA ARG A 29 9.15 6.44 -8.27
C ARG A 29 9.46 7.83 -7.73
N ARG A 30 9.27 8.86 -8.56
CA ARG A 30 9.45 10.25 -8.16
C ARG A 30 8.47 10.64 -7.05
N TYR A 31 7.20 10.25 -7.17
CA TYR A 31 6.17 10.55 -6.16
C TYR A 31 6.48 9.87 -4.83
N HIS A 32 6.85 8.59 -4.83
CA HIS A 32 7.27 7.90 -3.62
C HIS A 32 8.48 8.56 -2.96
N LYS A 33 9.49 8.96 -3.74
CA LYS A 33 10.63 9.71 -3.21
C LYS A 33 10.20 11.00 -2.53
N LEU A 34 9.33 11.80 -3.17
CA LEU A 34 8.88 13.08 -2.64
C LEU A 34 7.97 12.95 -1.41
N LEU A 35 7.03 12.00 -1.42
CA LEU A 35 6.07 11.82 -0.33
C LEU A 35 6.70 11.22 0.93
N TRP A 36 7.59 10.26 0.73
CA TRP A 36 8.14 9.47 1.83
C TRP A 36 9.51 9.96 2.27
N SER A 37 10.09 10.98 1.61
CA SER A 37 11.21 11.76 2.17
C SER A 37 10.68 12.84 3.11
N LYS A 38 10.33 12.45 4.33
CA LYS A 38 9.80 13.36 5.36
C LYS A 38 10.23 12.94 6.77
N SER A 39 9.92 13.77 7.76
CA SER A 39 10.21 13.46 9.16
C SER A 39 9.44 12.23 9.63
N LEU A 40 10.14 11.38 10.37
CA LEU A 40 9.58 10.26 11.12
C LEU A 40 8.95 10.77 12.43
N PRO A 41 8.12 9.95 13.11
CA PRO A 41 7.54 10.32 14.41
C PRO A 41 8.58 10.68 15.48
N ASN A 42 9.79 10.14 15.39
CA ASN A 42 10.91 10.46 16.27
C ASN A 42 11.62 11.80 15.93
N GLY A 43 11.16 12.54 14.92
CA GLY A 43 11.72 13.82 14.48
C GLY A 43 12.88 13.74 13.49
N PHE A 44 13.47 12.56 13.28
CA PHE A 44 14.55 12.38 12.31
C PHE A 44 14.03 12.32 10.87
N GLY A 45 14.84 12.73 9.89
CA GLY A 45 14.46 12.72 8.48
C GLY A 45 14.65 11.36 7.79
N PHE A 46 13.60 10.86 7.13
CA PHE A 46 13.68 9.64 6.31
C PHE A 46 14.00 9.95 4.83
N ASN A 47 15.16 10.53 4.55
CA ASN A 47 15.52 10.95 3.19
C ASN A 47 15.71 9.75 2.24
N LEU A 48 14.99 9.74 1.11
CA LEU A 48 15.09 8.70 0.08
C LEU A 48 15.90 9.15 -1.13
N THR A 49 16.71 8.24 -1.66
CA THR A 49 17.51 8.43 -2.87
C THR A 49 17.16 7.39 -3.93
N ASP A 50 17.31 7.78 -5.19
CA ASP A 50 17.06 6.98 -6.39
C ASP A 50 18.35 6.76 -7.21
N THR A 51 19.51 7.13 -6.66
CA THR A 51 20.82 7.08 -7.31
C THR A 51 21.55 5.76 -7.11
N THR A 52 21.10 4.92 -6.16
CA THR A 52 21.69 3.60 -5.94
C THR A 52 21.32 2.66 -7.09
N THR A 53 22.34 2.12 -7.75
CA THR A 53 22.18 1.28 -8.93
C THR A 53 21.33 0.04 -8.63
N LYS A 54 20.38 -0.29 -9.51
CA LYS A 54 19.46 -1.44 -9.40
C LYS A 54 18.53 -1.43 -8.17
N VAL A 55 18.41 -0.30 -7.48
CA VAL A 55 17.50 -0.14 -6.34
C VAL A 55 16.41 0.86 -6.69
N TYR A 56 15.16 0.56 -6.32
CA TYR A 56 14.05 1.47 -6.56
C TYR A 56 14.16 2.73 -5.68
N LEU A 57 14.11 2.63 -4.36
CA LEU A 57 14.47 3.73 -3.45
C LEU A 57 15.37 3.23 -2.33
N HIS A 58 16.27 4.08 -1.87
CA HIS A 58 17.28 3.74 -0.86
C HIS A 58 17.34 4.81 0.23
N HIS A 59 17.28 4.38 1.49
CA HIS A 59 17.60 5.18 2.66
C HIS A 59 18.85 4.64 3.34
N LYS A 60 19.75 5.52 3.77
CA LYS A 60 20.88 5.18 4.63
C LYS A 60 21.17 6.32 5.60
N SER A 61 21.07 6.05 6.90
CA SER A 61 21.41 7.00 7.96
C SER A 61 21.77 6.25 9.25
N GLU A 62 21.91 6.97 10.37
CA GLU A 62 22.04 6.37 11.70
C GLU A 62 20.82 5.55 12.14
N LEU A 63 19.66 5.75 11.48
CA LEU A 63 18.44 4.98 11.71
C LEU A 63 18.48 3.59 11.05
N GLY A 64 19.46 3.33 10.18
CA GLY A 64 19.61 2.08 9.43
C GLY A 64 19.71 2.28 7.93
N GLU A 65 19.75 1.16 7.21
CA GLU A 65 19.85 1.09 5.76
C GLU A 65 18.66 0.31 5.19
N PHE A 66 17.83 0.96 4.37
CA PHE A 66 16.60 0.38 3.85
C PHE A 66 16.53 0.49 2.33
N PHE A 67 16.37 -0.67 1.70
CA PHE A 67 16.10 -0.79 0.26
C PHE A 67 14.60 -0.96 0.07
N LEU A 68 13.95 -0.04 -0.60
CA LEU A 68 12.50 -0.01 -0.77
C LEU A 68 12.12 -0.31 -2.21
N SER A 69 10.97 -0.94 -2.39
CA SER A 69 10.28 -1.07 -3.68
C SER A 69 8.87 -0.50 -3.57
N SER A 70 8.31 -0.06 -4.71
CA SER A 70 6.88 0.19 -4.82
C SER A 70 6.09 -1.10 -4.68
N ASP A 71 4.85 -0.97 -4.23
CA ASP A 71 3.88 -2.04 -4.17
C ASP A 71 2.46 -1.48 -4.38
N ALA A 72 1.74 -2.04 -5.34
CA ALA A 72 0.32 -1.78 -5.49
C ALA A 72 -0.44 -2.30 -4.26
N ILE A 73 -1.28 -1.44 -3.68
CA ILE A 73 -2.25 -1.79 -2.66
C ILE A 73 -3.68 -1.80 -3.23
N GLY A 74 -3.85 -1.21 -4.42
CA GLY A 74 -5.01 -1.24 -5.32
C GLY A 74 -5.14 -2.53 -6.15
N HIS A 75 -5.98 -3.50 -5.76
CA HIS A 75 -6.17 -4.73 -6.54
C HIS A 75 -7.60 -4.93 -7.02
N THR A 76 -7.80 -4.95 -8.33
CA THR A 76 -9.10 -5.31 -8.93
C THR A 76 -9.33 -6.81 -8.97
N TYR A 77 -8.28 -7.62 -8.80
CA TYR A 77 -8.32 -9.07 -8.99
C TYR A 77 -8.79 -9.55 -10.37
N SER A 78 -8.95 -8.65 -11.36
CA SER A 78 -9.49 -9.00 -12.67
C SER A 78 -8.60 -9.95 -13.48
N ARG A 79 -7.30 -9.98 -13.16
CA ARG A 79 -6.31 -10.89 -13.75
C ARG A 79 -6.17 -12.23 -13.01
N GLN A 80 -6.86 -12.42 -11.88
CA GLN A 80 -6.80 -13.67 -11.12
C GLN A 80 -7.84 -14.67 -11.67
N LYS A 81 -7.37 -15.76 -12.28
CA LYS A 81 -8.24 -16.80 -12.88
C LYS A 81 -9.33 -17.33 -11.95
N ARG A 82 -9.01 -17.49 -10.66
CA ARG A 82 -9.97 -17.96 -9.64
C ARG A 82 -11.13 -17.00 -9.37
N MET A 83 -10.97 -15.72 -9.73
CA MET A 83 -11.99 -14.70 -9.58
C MET A 83 -12.77 -14.44 -10.87
N SER A 84 -12.40 -15.10 -11.97
CA SER A 84 -13.00 -14.83 -13.29
C SER A 84 -14.52 -15.02 -13.29
N ASP A 85 -15.03 -16.05 -12.60
CA ASP A 85 -16.48 -16.32 -12.53
C ASP A 85 -17.26 -15.19 -11.86
N ILE A 86 -16.63 -14.42 -10.98
CA ILE A 86 -17.24 -13.29 -10.27
C ILE A 86 -16.98 -11.98 -11.03
N VAL A 87 -15.70 -11.68 -11.33
CA VAL A 87 -15.27 -10.42 -11.95
C VAL A 87 -15.90 -10.23 -13.33
N ASN A 88 -16.04 -11.29 -14.13
CA ASN A 88 -16.58 -11.19 -15.49
C ASN A 88 -18.07 -10.80 -15.53
N GLN A 89 -18.76 -10.81 -14.39
CA GLN A 89 -20.14 -10.33 -14.26
C GLN A 89 -20.23 -8.80 -14.12
N ILE A 90 -19.10 -8.11 -13.90
CA ILE A 90 -19.04 -6.65 -13.83
C ILE A 90 -18.87 -6.08 -15.24
N PRO A 91 -19.68 -5.08 -15.64
CA PRO A 91 -19.51 -4.41 -16.93
C PRO A 91 -18.09 -3.87 -17.11
N SER A 92 -17.53 -4.01 -18.32
CA SER A 92 -16.14 -3.62 -18.60
C SER A 92 -15.83 -2.16 -18.25
N HIS A 93 -16.72 -1.23 -18.58
CA HIS A 93 -16.55 0.19 -18.25
C HIS A 93 -16.47 0.47 -16.75
N GLU A 94 -17.18 -0.30 -15.90
CA GLU A 94 -17.06 -0.20 -14.45
C GLU A 94 -15.71 -0.75 -13.96
N MET A 95 -15.23 -1.83 -14.58
CA MET A 95 -13.94 -2.43 -14.26
C MET A 95 -12.77 -1.53 -14.67
N ASP A 96 -12.87 -0.89 -15.84
CA ASP A 96 -11.87 0.06 -16.34
C ASP A 96 -11.78 1.28 -15.42
N ALA A 97 -12.93 1.81 -14.97
CA ALA A 97 -12.97 2.89 -14.00
C ALA A 97 -12.36 2.49 -12.65
N PHE A 98 -12.64 1.27 -12.16
CA PHE A 98 -12.05 0.75 -10.93
C PHE A 98 -10.53 0.53 -11.06
N PHE A 99 -10.08 0.03 -12.20
CA PHE A 99 -8.66 -0.13 -12.47
C PHE A 99 -7.94 1.23 -12.53
N ALA A 100 -8.55 2.21 -13.20
CA ALA A 100 -8.01 3.56 -13.29
C ALA A 100 -7.89 4.23 -11.91
N SER A 101 -8.89 4.08 -11.03
CA SER A 101 -8.81 4.63 -9.66
C SER A 101 -7.63 4.03 -8.88
N CYS A 102 -7.45 2.71 -8.95
CA CYS A 102 -6.33 1.99 -8.33
C CYS A 102 -4.95 2.33 -8.94
N SER A 103 -4.91 3.00 -10.11
CA SER A 103 -3.68 3.32 -10.84
C SER A 103 -3.08 4.69 -10.48
N THR A 104 -3.63 5.36 -9.47
CA THR A 104 -3.18 6.65 -8.93
C THR A 104 -2.40 6.49 -7.62
N ILE A 105 -1.75 7.55 -7.12
CA ILE A 105 -0.81 7.46 -5.96
C ILE A 105 -1.42 6.86 -4.69
N GLY A 106 -2.72 7.05 -4.46
CA GLY A 106 -3.46 6.46 -3.36
C GLY A 106 -3.50 4.92 -3.42
N GLY A 107 -3.33 4.34 -4.60
CA GLY A 107 -3.26 2.90 -4.84
C GLY A 107 -1.87 2.27 -4.64
N TYR A 108 -0.84 3.02 -4.24
CA TYR A 108 0.54 2.52 -4.09
C TYR A 108 1.17 2.85 -2.73
N ILE A 109 2.09 2.01 -2.29
CA ILE A 109 2.91 2.19 -1.08
C ILE A 109 4.34 1.73 -1.35
N VAL A 110 5.24 1.90 -0.37
CA VAL A 110 6.59 1.31 -0.40
C VAL A 110 6.80 0.34 0.75
N PHE A 111 7.52 -0.74 0.48
CA PHE A 111 7.98 -1.70 1.49
C PHE A 111 9.46 -2.02 1.33
N PRO A 112 10.14 -2.49 2.39
CA PRO A 112 11.45 -3.14 2.28
C PRO A 112 11.45 -4.26 1.22
N SER A 113 12.46 -4.24 0.36
CA SER A 113 12.59 -5.12 -0.80
C SER A 113 13.78 -6.09 -0.73
N ASN A 114 14.71 -5.88 0.20
CA ASN A 114 15.80 -6.81 0.45
C ASN A 114 15.28 -8.09 1.12
N LYS A 115 15.75 -9.25 0.66
CA LYS A 115 15.49 -10.52 1.37
C LYS A 115 16.38 -10.59 2.61
N ILE A 116 15.78 -10.96 3.74
CA ILE A 116 16.49 -11.26 4.98
C ILE A 116 16.48 -12.78 5.16
N ASP A 117 17.65 -13.37 5.41
CA ASP A 117 17.85 -14.83 5.48
C ASP A 117 17.35 -15.61 4.26
N ASN A 118 17.41 -14.99 3.07
CA ASN A 118 16.85 -15.50 1.82
C ASN A 118 15.34 -15.85 1.87
N LYS A 119 14.61 -15.34 2.88
CA LYS A 119 13.16 -15.51 3.02
C LYS A 119 12.41 -14.50 2.16
N MET A 120 11.10 -14.73 2.00
CA MET A 120 10.22 -13.85 1.24
C MET A 120 10.14 -12.45 1.87
N THR A 121 10.04 -11.46 0.98
CA THR A 121 9.75 -10.07 1.34
C THR A 121 8.30 -9.91 1.82
N ILE A 122 7.94 -8.74 2.31
CA ILE A 122 6.56 -8.41 2.70
C ILE A 122 5.62 -8.60 1.50
N ASN A 123 5.93 -7.98 0.36
CA ASN A 123 5.16 -8.11 -0.88
C ASN A 123 4.98 -9.59 -1.27
N GLY A 124 6.09 -10.34 -1.37
CA GLY A 124 6.03 -11.76 -1.73
C GLY A 124 5.19 -12.59 -0.76
N SER A 125 5.31 -12.34 0.56
CA SER A 125 4.54 -13.07 1.57
C SER A 125 3.05 -12.75 1.49
N ARG A 126 2.69 -11.47 1.30
CA ARG A 126 1.32 -10.98 1.20
C ARG A 126 0.57 -11.64 0.04
N GLY A 127 1.20 -11.74 -1.13
CA GLY A 127 0.54 -12.26 -2.32
C GLY A 127 0.31 -13.76 -2.32
N ILE A 128 1.26 -14.54 -1.81
CA ILE A 128 1.10 -16.00 -1.76
C ILE A 128 0.23 -16.46 -0.58
N ASN A 129 0.17 -15.68 0.50
CA ASN A 129 -0.55 -16.06 1.72
C ASN A 129 -2.05 -16.14 1.45
N HIS A 130 -2.62 -17.33 1.61
CA HIS A 130 -4.04 -17.59 1.30
C HIS A 130 -5.03 -16.85 2.21
N LYS A 131 -4.59 -16.42 3.39
CA LYS A 131 -5.39 -15.65 4.35
C LYS A 131 -5.40 -14.13 4.07
N VAL A 132 -4.55 -13.66 3.15
CA VAL A 132 -4.40 -12.22 2.85
C VAL A 132 -4.62 -11.94 1.36
N LYS A 133 -3.96 -12.69 0.46
CA LYS A 133 -4.14 -12.61 -1.00
C LYS A 133 -4.09 -11.18 -1.54
N ASP A 134 -3.09 -10.42 -1.10
CA ASP A 134 -2.90 -9.01 -1.46
C ASP A 134 -3.98 -8.03 -0.98
N ARG A 135 -5.00 -8.47 -0.22
CA ARG A 135 -6.02 -7.56 0.32
C ARG A 135 -5.39 -6.63 1.34
N PHE A 136 -5.32 -5.34 1.02
CA PHE A 136 -4.50 -4.42 1.79
C PHE A 136 -5.07 -4.09 3.17
N ASP A 137 -6.38 -4.06 3.35
CA ASP A 137 -7.02 -3.92 4.68
C ASP A 137 -6.66 -5.10 5.61
N LEU A 138 -6.61 -6.33 5.09
CA LEU A 138 -6.12 -7.50 5.85
C LEU A 138 -4.62 -7.42 6.14
N THR A 139 -3.84 -6.84 5.21
CA THR A 139 -2.40 -6.58 5.41
C THR A 139 -2.20 -5.53 6.50
N LEU A 140 -3.00 -4.46 6.48
CA LEU A 140 -2.96 -3.41 7.49
C LEU A 140 -3.39 -3.94 8.86
N GLU A 141 -4.35 -4.86 8.93
CA GLU A 141 -4.66 -5.58 10.17
C GLU A 141 -3.48 -6.43 10.66
N CYS A 142 -2.73 -7.10 9.76
CA CYS A 142 -1.51 -7.81 10.16
C CYS A 142 -0.46 -6.85 10.74
N ILE A 143 -0.29 -5.66 10.13
CA ILE A 143 0.63 -4.62 10.60
C ILE A 143 0.15 -4.05 11.94
N ARG A 144 -1.15 -3.79 12.10
CA ARG A 144 -1.75 -3.36 13.38
C ARG A 144 -1.41 -4.37 14.47
N ARG A 145 -1.79 -5.64 14.26
CA ARG A 145 -1.49 -6.74 15.19
C ARG A 145 -0.01 -6.86 15.51
N HIS A 146 0.87 -6.63 14.53
CA HIS A 146 2.30 -6.62 14.75
C HIS A 146 2.75 -5.58 15.78
N TYR A 147 2.28 -4.33 15.70
CA TYR A 147 2.57 -3.30 16.71
C TYR A 147 1.99 -3.62 18.09
N PHE A 148 0.86 -4.32 18.15
CA PHE A 148 0.25 -4.78 19.41
C PHE A 148 0.81 -6.13 19.92
N ASN A 149 1.83 -6.70 19.27
CA ASN A 149 2.38 -8.02 19.57
C ASN A 149 1.34 -9.16 19.54
N GLU A 150 0.35 -9.04 18.66
CA GLU A 150 -0.70 -10.02 18.41
C GLU A 150 -0.38 -10.94 17.22
N GLY A 151 -0.81 -12.19 17.29
CA GLY A 151 -0.63 -13.18 16.23
C GLY A 151 -1.39 -12.83 14.94
N ASN A 152 -0.73 -13.00 13.79
CA ASN A 152 -1.30 -12.72 12.47
C ASN A 152 -0.65 -13.59 11.36
N PRO A 153 -1.28 -13.72 10.17
CA PRO A 153 -0.76 -14.55 9.09
C PRO A 153 0.62 -14.14 8.54
N LEU A 154 1.08 -12.92 8.83
CA LEU A 154 2.36 -12.40 8.36
C LEU A 154 3.38 -12.23 9.51
N SER A 155 3.12 -12.75 10.72
CA SER A 155 3.95 -12.50 11.92
C SER A 155 5.44 -12.71 11.67
N ASP A 156 5.84 -13.88 11.17
CA ASP A 156 7.25 -14.18 10.88
C ASP A 156 7.86 -13.22 9.87
N THR A 157 7.07 -12.79 8.87
CA THR A 157 7.53 -11.87 7.84
C THR A 157 7.70 -10.47 8.39
N LEU A 158 6.70 -9.93 9.10
CA LEU A 158 6.77 -8.59 9.67
C LEU A 158 7.88 -8.49 10.71
N GLN A 159 8.06 -9.54 11.53
CA GLN A 159 9.14 -9.61 12.52
C GLN A 159 10.54 -9.48 11.90
N ARG A 160 10.77 -10.05 10.70
CA ARG A 160 12.06 -9.90 10.01
C ARG A 160 12.37 -8.46 9.64
N TYR A 161 11.34 -7.63 9.45
CA TYR A 161 11.47 -6.22 9.10
C TYR A 161 11.18 -5.29 10.30
N ASN A 162 11.38 -5.78 11.53
CA ASN A 162 11.17 -4.99 12.75
C ASN A 162 11.87 -3.64 12.76
N GLU A 163 13.10 -3.56 12.23
CA GLU A 163 13.83 -2.29 12.17
C GLU A 163 13.10 -1.25 11.31
N PHE A 164 12.47 -1.67 10.21
CA PHE A 164 11.66 -0.79 9.38
C PHE A 164 10.38 -0.34 10.08
N PHE A 165 9.65 -1.27 10.72
CA PHE A 165 8.45 -0.91 11.47
C PHE A 165 8.77 -0.04 12.71
N GLY A 166 9.93 -0.25 13.33
CA GLY A 166 10.41 0.55 14.45
C GLY A 166 10.61 2.04 14.12
N LEU A 167 10.81 2.39 12.84
CA LEU A 167 10.93 3.79 12.40
C LEU A 167 9.69 4.62 12.75
N PHE A 168 8.53 3.98 12.84
CA PHE A 168 7.24 4.65 13.02
C PHE A 168 6.74 4.64 14.47
N GLN A 169 7.53 4.06 15.39
CA GLN A 169 7.25 3.92 16.83
C GLN A 169 6.04 3.03 17.17
N ASP A 170 4.86 3.33 16.64
CA ASP A 170 3.62 2.60 16.86
C ASP A 170 2.75 2.53 15.59
N PHE A 171 1.59 1.89 15.71
CA PHE A 171 0.66 1.73 14.59
C PHE A 171 0.11 3.08 14.08
N GLN A 172 -0.16 4.02 14.98
CA GLN A 172 -0.65 5.35 14.60
C GLN A 172 0.43 6.09 13.78
N GLY A 173 1.68 6.07 14.25
CA GLY A 173 2.81 6.65 13.53
C GLY A 173 3.00 6.03 12.14
N TYR A 174 2.77 4.71 11.98
CA TYR A 174 2.81 4.05 10.68
C TYR A 174 1.69 4.54 9.75
N VAL A 175 0.45 4.57 10.25
CA VAL A 175 -0.72 5.05 9.52
C VAL A 175 -0.54 6.51 9.11
N ASP A 176 -0.08 7.36 10.03
CA ASP A 176 0.11 8.79 9.79
C ASP A 176 1.24 9.05 8.79
N PHE A 177 2.34 8.28 8.87
CA PHE A 177 3.43 8.40 7.93
C PHE A 177 3.00 8.01 6.50
N PHE A 178 2.24 6.94 6.31
CA PHE A 178 1.80 6.50 4.97
C PHE A 178 0.46 7.09 4.50
N LEU A 179 -0.14 7.98 5.31
CA LEU A 179 -1.42 8.62 5.04
C LEU A 179 -2.55 7.60 4.83
N LEU A 180 -2.69 6.65 5.76
CA LEU A 180 -3.62 5.52 5.69
C LEU A 180 -4.88 5.69 6.56
N GLN A 181 -5.12 6.88 7.10
CA GLN A 181 -6.18 7.14 8.09
C GLN A 181 -7.58 6.79 7.56
N ASP A 182 -7.78 6.86 6.24
CA ASP A 182 -9.07 6.52 5.61
C ASP A 182 -9.38 5.01 5.67
N LEU A 183 -8.41 4.17 6.04
CA LEU A 183 -8.57 2.72 6.22
C LEU A 183 -8.62 2.28 7.69
N VAL A 184 -8.59 3.22 8.65
CA VAL A 184 -8.71 2.91 10.10
C VAL A 184 -9.83 3.73 10.73
N LYS A 185 -10.35 3.26 11.87
CA LYS A 185 -11.24 4.08 12.71
C LYS A 185 -10.45 5.20 13.39
N ASP A 186 -11.18 6.22 13.83
CA ASP A 186 -10.61 7.46 14.38
C ASP A 186 -9.74 7.24 15.62
N ASP A 187 -9.94 6.13 16.33
CA ASP A 187 -9.14 5.70 17.48
C ASP A 187 -7.89 4.88 17.12
N TYR A 188 -7.68 4.58 15.83
CA TYR A 188 -6.60 3.74 15.31
C TYR A 188 -6.59 2.29 15.86
N LEU A 189 -7.64 1.87 16.56
CA LEU A 189 -7.71 0.54 17.19
C LEU A 189 -8.22 -0.55 16.25
N SER A 190 -8.88 -0.18 15.15
CA SER A 190 -9.42 -1.14 14.19
C SER A 190 -9.41 -0.64 12.75
N ILE A 191 -9.34 -1.59 11.82
CA ILE A 191 -9.36 -1.36 10.38
C ILE A 191 -10.80 -1.17 9.89
N LYS A 192 -10.98 -0.26 8.93
CA LYS A 192 -12.18 -0.18 8.09
C LYS A 192 -12.03 -1.18 6.95
N PHE A 193 -12.45 -2.42 7.20
CA PHE A 193 -12.30 -3.52 6.23
C PHE A 193 -13.18 -3.32 4.99
N TYR A 194 -12.69 -3.73 3.82
CA TYR A 194 -13.43 -3.67 2.55
C TYR A 194 -14.60 -4.65 2.50
N LEU A 195 -14.54 -5.72 3.31
CA LEU A 195 -15.58 -6.71 3.53
C LEU A 195 -15.67 -7.03 5.02
N PRO A 196 -16.84 -7.50 5.52
CA PRO A 196 -16.98 -7.92 6.91
C PRO A 196 -15.83 -8.84 7.35
N PHE A 197 -15.17 -8.49 8.46
CA PHE A 197 -14.05 -9.24 8.99
C PHE A 197 -14.41 -9.87 10.33
N VAL A 198 -14.18 -11.17 10.45
CA VAL A 198 -14.34 -11.93 11.69
C VAL A 198 -12.98 -12.48 12.13
N SER A 199 -12.29 -13.17 11.22
CA SER A 199 -10.95 -13.72 11.47
C SER A 199 -10.20 -13.92 10.16
N PHE A 200 -8.89 -14.21 10.26
CA PHE A 200 -8.08 -14.60 9.10
C PHE A 200 -8.35 -16.03 8.60
N ASP A 201 -9.22 -16.79 9.27
CA ASP A 201 -9.64 -18.11 8.80
C ASP A 201 -10.80 -18.04 7.80
N ASN A 202 -11.42 -16.86 7.67
CA ASN A 202 -12.40 -16.58 6.63
C ASN A 202 -11.72 -16.35 5.26
N PRO A 203 -12.43 -16.61 4.15
CA PRO A 203 -11.91 -16.30 2.81
C PRO A 203 -11.47 -14.84 2.68
N ALA A 204 -10.26 -14.63 2.14
CA ALA A 204 -9.73 -13.28 1.94
C ALA A 204 -10.43 -12.56 0.78
N LEU A 205 -10.78 -13.30 -0.28
CA LEU A 205 -11.38 -12.74 -1.49
C LEU A 205 -12.92 -12.73 -1.41
N PRO A 206 -13.58 -11.87 -2.21
CA PRO A 206 -15.03 -11.91 -2.35
C PRO A 206 -15.54 -13.29 -2.79
N ASP A 207 -16.58 -13.80 -2.12
CA ASP A 207 -17.12 -15.14 -2.38
C ASP A 207 -18.21 -15.12 -3.47
N ASN A 208 -18.82 -13.97 -3.71
CA ASN A 208 -19.88 -13.79 -4.69
C ASN A 208 -19.88 -12.38 -5.31
N ILE A 209 -20.78 -12.13 -6.25
CA ILE A 209 -20.88 -10.86 -6.98
C ILE A 209 -21.24 -9.67 -6.09
N GLN A 210 -22.03 -9.87 -5.04
CA GLN A 210 -22.39 -8.78 -4.12
C GLN A 210 -21.19 -8.38 -3.27
N ASP A 211 -20.44 -9.36 -2.75
CA ASP A 211 -19.19 -9.09 -2.04
C ASP A 211 -18.19 -8.39 -2.97
N TYR A 212 -18.08 -8.80 -4.23
CA TYR A 212 -17.16 -8.14 -5.16
C TYR A 212 -17.57 -6.70 -5.46
N ARG A 213 -18.87 -6.40 -5.57
CA ARG A 213 -19.37 -5.04 -5.72
C ARG A 213 -19.05 -4.18 -4.50
N LEU A 214 -19.29 -4.71 -3.29
CA LEU A 214 -18.96 -4.04 -2.03
C LEU A 214 -17.45 -3.79 -1.88
N TYR A 215 -16.64 -4.80 -2.19
CA TYR A 215 -15.17 -4.67 -2.22
C TYR A 215 -14.74 -3.58 -3.20
N LYS A 216 -15.24 -3.60 -4.43
CA LYS A 216 -14.93 -2.61 -5.48
C LYS A 216 -15.24 -1.18 -5.00
N GLU A 217 -16.43 -0.98 -4.41
CA GLU A 217 -16.87 0.31 -3.87
C GLU A 217 -15.95 0.79 -2.74
N ASN A 218 -15.81 0.01 -1.67
CA ASN A 218 -15.00 0.39 -0.50
C ASN A 218 -13.52 0.62 -0.86
N MET A 219 -12.98 -0.18 -1.78
CA MET A 219 -11.62 -0.02 -2.28
C MET A 219 -11.45 1.28 -3.06
N THR A 220 -12.40 1.59 -3.94
CA THR A 220 -12.40 2.83 -4.73
C THR A 220 -12.49 4.03 -3.80
N ASP A 221 -13.41 4.00 -2.83
CA ASP A 221 -13.59 5.07 -1.85
C ASP A 221 -12.33 5.32 -1.03
N PHE A 222 -11.66 4.26 -0.56
CA PHE A 222 -10.39 4.37 0.12
C PHE A 222 -9.32 5.04 -0.75
N VAL A 223 -9.12 4.58 -1.99
CA VAL A 223 -8.08 5.15 -2.87
C VAL A 223 -8.35 6.62 -3.18
N LEU A 224 -9.59 6.98 -3.46
CA LEU A 224 -9.99 8.37 -3.70
C LEU A 224 -9.81 9.25 -2.46
N ALA A 225 -10.21 8.77 -1.28
CA ALA A 225 -10.02 9.49 -0.02
C ALA A 225 -8.52 9.68 0.29
N ARG A 226 -7.72 8.64 0.08
CA ARG A 226 -6.26 8.71 0.28
C ARG A 226 -5.59 9.67 -0.72
N ASN A 227 -6.04 9.71 -1.97
CA ASN A 227 -5.60 10.72 -2.94
C ASN A 227 -5.88 12.13 -2.42
N GLN A 228 -7.10 12.40 -1.95
CA GLN A 228 -7.45 13.71 -1.39
C GLN A 228 -6.60 14.04 -0.16
N ARG A 229 -6.33 13.06 0.70
CA ARG A 229 -5.45 13.21 1.86
C ARG A 229 -4.02 13.55 1.46
N ILE A 230 -3.46 12.88 0.45
CA ILE A 230 -2.14 13.18 -0.11
C ILE A 230 -2.13 14.61 -0.67
N LEU A 231 -3.16 15.00 -1.42
CA LEU A 231 -3.29 16.36 -1.97
C LEU A 231 -3.34 17.43 -0.87
N ASN A 232 -4.08 17.18 0.21
CA ASN A 232 -4.14 18.08 1.36
C ASN A 232 -2.80 18.14 2.10
N PHE A 233 -2.12 17.01 2.29
CA PHE A 233 -0.81 16.94 2.93
C PHE A 233 0.25 17.76 2.19
N ILE A 234 0.33 17.61 0.85
CA ILE A 234 1.30 18.37 0.04
C ILE A 234 0.96 19.86 -0.09
N SER A 235 -0.30 20.23 0.13
CA SER A 235 -0.77 21.63 0.12
C SER A 235 -0.57 22.30 1.48
N GLY A 236 -0.75 21.57 2.59
CA GLY A 236 -0.47 22.06 3.94
C GLY A 236 1.02 22.34 4.16
N ASN A 237 1.90 21.47 3.64
CA ASN A 237 3.35 21.65 3.69
C ASN A 237 3.88 22.80 2.80
N LEU A 238 3.03 23.45 1.99
CA LEU A 238 3.39 24.67 1.26
C LEU A 238 3.17 25.94 2.09
N LEU A 239 2.41 25.86 3.18
CA LEU A 239 2.03 27.00 4.03
C LEU A 239 2.78 27.02 5.37
N SER A 240 3.55 25.97 5.67
CA SER A 240 4.47 25.84 6.80
C SER A 240 5.90 26.13 6.38
#